data_AF-A0A2T1FFM0-F1
#
_entry.id   AF-A0A2T1FFM0-F1
#
_cell.length_a   1.000
_cell.length_b   1.000
_cell.length_c   1.000
_cell.angle_alpha   90.00
_cell.angle_beta   90.00
_cell.angle_gamma   90.00
#
_symmetry.space_group_name_H-M   'P 1'
#
loop_
_entity.id
_entity.type
_entity.pdbx_description
1 polymer ?
#
loop_
_entity_poly.entity_id
_entity_poly.type
_entity_poly.pdbx_seq_one_letter_code
_entity_poly.pdbx_strand_id
1 'polypeptide(L)'
;MSIFKRLKLEKLAVGKSQILGGAIPYGIAPLHAFFSGISMALTTAPFNGWPLAWVALAPLWVLVASYQRPKPEVKKQKYFFSTEFLLLPVLWGIGYHGLALSWIMGIHPMTWLGVPWWPSLAIALFCWAFITLWGAALVAVW
;
A
#
# COMPACT_ATOMS: atom_id res chain seq x y z
N MET A 1 -22.92 35.62 4.35
CA MET A 1 -23.68 34.34 4.29
C MET A 1 -22.83 33.12 3.86
N SER A 2 -21.82 33.25 2.99
CA SER A 2 -21.08 32.09 2.44
C SER A 2 -20.10 31.40 3.42
N ILE A 3 -19.46 32.15 4.32
CA ILE A 3 -18.45 31.62 5.27
C ILE A 3 -19.07 30.66 6.29
N PHE A 4 -20.25 31.00 6.83
CA PHE A 4 -20.94 30.15 7.81
C PHE A 4 -21.41 28.82 7.20
N LYS A 5 -21.82 28.84 5.93
CA LYS A 5 -22.20 27.63 5.17
C LYS A 5 -20.97 26.75 4.94
N ARG A 6 -19.80 27.33 4.61
CA ARG A 6 -18.52 26.62 4.46
C ARG A 6 -18.09 25.94 5.76
N LEU A 7 -18.12 26.64 6.89
CA LEU A 7 -17.77 26.07 8.19
C LEU A 7 -18.68 24.91 8.60
N LYS A 8 -19.99 25.01 8.33
CA LYS A 8 -20.94 23.92 8.60
C LYS A 8 -20.68 22.70 7.71
N LEU A 9 -20.35 22.92 6.44
CA LEU A 9 -20.01 21.85 5.49
C LEU A 9 -18.69 21.16 5.85
N GLU A 10 -17.67 21.91 6.26
CA GLU A 10 -16.40 21.33 6.72
C GLU A 10 -16.61 20.45 7.96
N LYS A 11 -17.38 20.90 8.95
CA LYS A 11 -17.70 20.10 10.14
C LYS A 11 -18.46 18.81 9.80
N LEU A 12 -19.41 18.88 8.86
CA LEU A 12 -20.18 17.72 8.40
C LEU A 12 -19.29 16.73 7.60
N ALA A 13 -18.40 17.24 6.76
CA ALA A 13 -17.46 16.41 6.01
C ALA A 13 -16.47 15.70 6.93
N VAL A 14 -15.92 16.43 7.92
CA VAL A 14 -15.06 15.85 8.97
C VAL A 14 -15.82 14.77 9.74
N GLY A 15 -17.04 15.02 10.19
CA GLY A 15 -17.87 14.04 10.90
C GLY A 15 -18.15 12.76 10.11
N LYS A 16 -18.61 12.88 8.85
CA LYS A 16 -18.88 11.71 7.99
C LYS A 16 -17.63 10.88 7.73
N SER A 17 -16.49 11.55 7.58
CA SER A 17 -15.22 10.91 7.30
C SER A 17 -14.60 10.20 8.51
N GLN A 18 -14.86 10.69 9.72
CA GLN A 18 -14.50 10.02 10.98
C GLN A 18 -15.33 8.74 11.18
N ILE A 19 -16.60 8.74 10.76
CA ILE A 19 -17.47 7.55 10.81
C ILE A 19 -17.00 6.49 9.80
N LEU A 20 -16.61 6.89 8.58
CA LEU A 20 -16.07 5.98 7.56
C LEU A 20 -14.67 5.44 7.91
N GLY A 21 -13.78 6.29 8.43
CA GLY A 21 -12.43 5.88 8.86
C GLY A 21 -12.41 5.16 10.20
N GLY A 22 -13.40 5.38 11.06
CA GLY A 22 -13.55 4.72 12.36
C GLY A 22 -14.10 3.29 12.29
N ALA A 23 -14.56 2.84 11.11
CA ALA A 23 -15.07 1.49 10.90
C ALA A 23 -13.98 0.42 10.78
N ILE A 24 -12.73 0.80 10.46
CA ILE A 24 -11.62 -0.15 10.30
C ILE A 24 -10.77 -0.13 11.58
N PRO A 25 -10.74 -1.23 12.36
CA PRO A 25 -9.82 -1.36 13.48
C PRO A 25 -8.37 -1.16 13.01
N TYR A 26 -7.60 -0.30 13.69
CA TYR A 26 -6.21 -0.03 13.33
C TYR A 26 -5.34 -1.29 13.27
N GLY A 27 -5.67 -2.31 14.08
CA GLY A 27 -4.97 -3.60 14.05
C GLY A 27 -5.17 -4.41 12.77
N ILE A 28 -6.25 -4.19 12.00
CA ILE A 28 -6.50 -4.91 10.74
C ILE A 28 -6.21 -4.06 9.50
N ALA A 29 -5.92 -2.76 9.66
CA ALA A 29 -5.56 -1.86 8.55
C ALA A 29 -4.37 -2.36 7.70
N PRO A 30 -3.28 -2.92 8.29
CA PRO A 30 -2.17 -3.48 7.51
C PRO A 30 -2.59 -4.63 6.60
N LEU A 31 -3.52 -5.48 7.06
CA LEU A 31 -4.03 -6.61 6.29
C LEU A 31 -4.84 -6.15 5.07
N HIS A 32 -5.66 -5.12 5.24
CA HIS A 32 -6.43 -4.52 4.15
C HIS A 32 -5.52 -3.87 3.12
N ALA A 33 -4.49 -3.15 3.57
CA ALA A 33 -3.47 -2.57 2.70
C ALA A 33 -2.76 -3.67 1.87
N PHE A 34 -2.36 -4.77 2.51
CA PHE A 34 -1.70 -5.88 1.81
C PHE A 34 -2.60 -6.57 0.77
N PHE A 35 -3.84 -6.93 1.12
CA PHE A 35 -4.76 -7.59 0.19
C PHE A 35 -5.22 -6.67 -0.95
N SER A 36 -5.36 -5.38 -0.69
CA SER A 36 -5.66 -4.41 -1.75
C SER A 36 -4.46 -4.24 -2.70
N GLY A 37 -3.22 -4.27 -2.19
CA GLY A 37 -2.01 -4.33 -3.03
C GLY A 37 -1.94 -5.59 -3.89
N ILE A 38 -2.23 -6.77 -3.35
CA ILE A 38 -2.34 -8.03 -4.12
C ILE A 38 -3.39 -7.88 -5.24
N SER A 39 -4.54 -7.29 -4.91
CA SER A 39 -5.60 -7.06 -5.89
C SER A 39 -5.15 -6.10 -7.00
N MET A 40 -4.32 -5.10 -6.67
CA MET A 40 -3.70 -4.20 -7.65
C MET A 40 -2.76 -4.97 -8.60
N ALA A 41 -2.08 -6.02 -8.13
CA ALA A 41 -1.20 -6.82 -8.99
C ALA A 41 -1.99 -7.60 -10.06
N LEU A 42 -3.27 -7.90 -9.85
CA LEU A 42 -4.13 -8.52 -10.87
C LEU A 42 -4.47 -7.56 -12.02
N THR A 43 -4.12 -6.28 -11.90
CA THR A 43 -4.25 -5.31 -13.00
C THR A 43 -3.16 -5.48 -14.06
N THR A 44 -2.01 -6.07 -13.68
CA THR A 44 -0.91 -6.33 -14.61
C THR A 44 -1.14 -7.62 -15.39
N ALA A 45 -0.31 -7.88 -16.39
CA ALA A 45 -0.31 -9.16 -17.08
C ALA A 45 -0.16 -10.33 -16.08
N PRO A 46 -0.80 -11.48 -16.31
CA PRO A 46 -1.59 -11.85 -17.49
C PRO A 46 -3.06 -11.41 -17.46
N PHE A 47 -3.57 -10.99 -16.30
CA PHE A 47 -5.00 -10.73 -16.10
C PHE A 47 -5.50 -9.43 -16.74
N ASN A 48 -4.64 -8.40 -16.85
CA ASN A 48 -4.93 -7.13 -17.52
C ASN A 48 -6.22 -6.43 -17.02
N GLY A 49 -6.58 -6.63 -15.75
CA GLY A 49 -7.79 -6.09 -15.13
C GLY A 49 -7.69 -4.60 -14.79
N TRP A 50 -7.29 -3.74 -15.73
CA TRP A 50 -7.00 -2.32 -15.49
C TRP A 50 -8.11 -1.53 -14.76
N PRO A 51 -9.43 -1.79 -14.93
CA PRO A 51 -10.45 -1.04 -14.18
C PRO A 51 -10.39 -1.32 -12.68
N LEU A 52 -9.88 -2.49 -12.28
CA LEU A 52 -9.74 -2.89 -10.89
C LEU A 52 -8.72 -2.02 -10.15
N ALA A 53 -7.83 -1.32 -10.85
CA ALA A 53 -6.81 -0.47 -10.26
C ALA A 53 -7.42 0.60 -9.34
N TRP A 54 -8.51 1.24 -9.76
CA TRP A 54 -9.19 2.26 -8.95
C TRP A 54 -9.77 1.68 -7.66
N VAL A 55 -10.34 0.48 -7.75
CA VAL A 55 -10.93 -0.22 -6.60
C VAL A 55 -9.83 -0.69 -5.64
N ALA A 56 -8.71 -1.18 -6.17
CA ALA A 56 -7.58 -1.66 -5.38
C ALA A 56 -6.77 -0.54 -4.70
N LEU A 57 -6.77 0.66 -5.29
CA LEU A 57 -6.09 1.83 -4.72
C LEU A 57 -6.92 2.53 -3.63
N ALA A 58 -8.26 2.47 -3.72
CA ALA A 58 -9.15 3.15 -2.78
C ALA A 58 -8.92 2.77 -1.29
N PRO A 59 -8.69 1.50 -0.90
CA PRO A 59 -8.40 1.13 0.48
C PRO A 59 -7.15 1.82 1.04
N LEU A 60 -6.05 1.87 0.27
CA LEU A 60 -4.83 2.56 0.69
C LEU A 60 -5.11 4.05 0.94
N TRP A 61 -5.79 4.70 0.00
CA TRP A 61 -6.10 6.13 0.09
C TRP A 61 -6.95 6.47 1.31
N VAL A 62 -8.00 5.67 1.58
CA VAL A 62 -8.89 5.85 2.73
C VAL A 62 -8.12 5.68 4.04
N LEU A 63 -7.24 4.69 4.13
CA LEU A 63 -6.46 4.43 5.34
C LEU A 63 -5.44 5.55 5.62
N VAL A 64 -4.71 6.00 4.60
CA VAL A 64 -3.73 7.11 4.70
C VAL A 64 -4.44 8.41 5.10
N ALA A 65 -5.55 8.76 4.44
CA ALA A 65 -6.31 9.97 4.76
C ALA A 65 -6.95 9.92 6.15
N SER A 66 -7.27 8.73 6.66
CA SER A 66 -7.83 8.55 8.02
C SER A 66 -6.76 8.71 9.09
N TYR A 67 -5.51 8.30 8.81
CA TYR A 67 -4.38 8.48 9.71
C TYR A 67 -3.93 9.95 9.86
N GLN A 68 -4.08 10.76 8.80
CA GLN A 68 -3.70 12.18 8.82
C GLN A 68 -4.65 13.06 9.65
N ARG A 69 -5.84 12.57 10.05
CA ARG A 69 -6.78 13.36 10.82
C ARG A 69 -6.46 13.31 12.32
N PRO A 70 -6.19 14.45 12.98
CA PRO A 70 -5.96 14.47 14.41
C PRO A 70 -7.22 14.01 15.15
N LYS A 71 -7.13 12.91 15.89
CA LYS A 71 -8.18 12.54 16.85
C LYS A 71 -8.25 13.60 17.95
N PRO A 72 -9.45 14.08 18.32
CA PRO A 72 -9.60 15.14 19.31
C PRO A 72 -9.13 14.76 20.72
N GLU A 73 -8.99 13.46 21.03
CA GLU A 73 -8.65 12.98 22.38
C GLU A 73 -7.15 12.70 22.61
N VAL A 74 -6.32 12.60 21.57
CA VAL A 74 -4.88 12.31 21.73
C VAL A 74 -4.06 13.51 21.29
N LYS A 75 -4.11 14.56 22.13
CA LYS A 75 -3.35 15.80 21.97
C LYS A 75 -1.88 15.61 22.38
N LYS A 76 -1.19 14.63 21.81
CA LYS A 76 0.29 14.50 21.85
C LYS A 76 0.69 13.25 21.05
N GLN A 77 1.03 13.41 19.78
CA GLN A 77 2.05 12.55 19.18
C GLN A 77 2.81 13.34 18.13
N LYS A 78 3.93 13.87 18.62
CA LYS A 78 4.91 14.70 17.94
C LYS A 78 5.85 13.82 17.11
N TYR A 79 5.29 12.89 16.34
CA TYR A 79 6.05 12.09 15.40
C TYR A 79 5.35 12.22 14.05
N PHE A 80 5.87 13.15 13.25
CA PHE A 80 5.54 13.37 11.85
C PHE A 80 5.73 12.10 10.99
N PHE A 81 6.32 11.05 11.58
CA PHE A 81 6.70 9.77 10.99
C PHE A 81 6.36 8.65 11.98
N SER A 82 5.07 8.36 12.19
CA SER A 82 4.70 7.15 12.93
C SER A 82 5.01 5.94 12.05
N THR A 83 5.70 4.93 12.58
CA THR A 83 6.02 3.68 11.85
C THR A 83 4.78 3.08 11.18
N GLU A 84 3.63 3.16 11.86
CA GLU A 84 2.32 2.78 11.31
C GLU A 84 1.99 3.47 9.98
N PHE A 85 2.22 4.78 9.87
CA PHE A 85 1.91 5.54 8.65
C PHE A 85 2.72 5.08 7.43
N LEU A 86 3.97 4.65 7.64
CA LEU A 86 4.81 4.09 6.57
C LEU A 86 4.52 2.62 6.30
N LEU A 87 4.14 1.85 7.33
CA LEU A 87 3.86 0.42 7.18
C LEU A 87 2.72 0.18 6.20
N LEU A 88 1.70 1.05 6.18
CA LEU A 88 0.55 0.93 5.27
C LEU A 88 0.95 0.96 3.78
N PRO A 89 1.58 2.02 3.25
CA PRO A 89 1.99 2.06 1.85
C PRO A 89 3.09 1.05 1.53
N VAL A 90 3.98 0.74 2.47
CA VAL A 90 5.00 -0.31 2.28
C VAL A 90 4.35 -1.68 2.10
N LEU A 91 3.40 -2.07 2.96
CA LEU A 91 2.72 -3.36 2.85
C LEU A 91 1.86 -3.46 1.60
N TRP A 92 1.16 -2.37 1.23
CA TRP A 92 0.44 -2.30 -0.04
C TRP A 92 1.39 -2.48 -1.23
N GLY A 93 2.52 -1.76 -1.22
CA GLY A 93 3.55 -1.82 -2.26
C GLY A 93 4.22 -3.20 -2.37
N ILE A 94 4.49 -3.87 -1.25
CA ILE A 94 5.00 -5.25 -1.24
C ILE A 94 3.97 -6.20 -1.87
N GLY A 95 2.69 -6.08 -1.50
CA GLY A 95 1.62 -6.90 -2.08
C GLY A 95 1.49 -6.70 -3.60
N TYR A 96 1.55 -5.45 -4.06
CA TYR A 96 1.47 -5.10 -5.47
C TYR A 96 2.71 -5.55 -6.25
N HIS A 97 3.88 -5.00 -5.91
CA HIS A 97 5.11 -5.23 -6.67
C HIS A 97 5.61 -6.67 -6.53
N GLY A 98 5.46 -7.30 -5.36
CA GLY A 98 5.90 -8.68 -5.14
C GLY A 98 5.18 -9.66 -6.05
N LEU A 99 3.86 -9.52 -6.21
CA LEU A 99 3.08 -10.40 -7.07
C LEU A 99 3.25 -10.03 -8.55
N ALA A 100 3.21 -8.73 -8.89
CA ALA A 100 3.42 -8.26 -10.27
C ALA A 100 4.81 -8.66 -10.83
N LEU A 101 5.84 -8.74 -10.00
CA LEU A 101 7.21 -9.10 -10.38
C LEU A 101 7.56 -10.56 -10.12
N SER A 102 6.61 -11.38 -9.65
CA SER A 102 6.84 -12.79 -9.30
C SER A 102 7.43 -13.62 -10.46
N TRP A 103 7.22 -13.18 -11.70
CA TRP A 103 7.81 -13.78 -12.90
C TRP A 103 9.36 -13.80 -12.89
N ILE A 104 10.03 -12.89 -12.16
CA ILE A 104 11.50 -12.88 -12.02
C ILE A 104 12.00 -14.20 -11.43
N MET A 105 11.23 -14.81 -10.52
CA MET A 105 11.56 -16.12 -9.96
C MET A 105 11.55 -17.23 -11.01
N GLY A 106 10.83 -17.05 -12.12
CA GLY A 106 10.81 -17.98 -13.26
C GLY A 106 12.09 -17.96 -14.10
N ILE A 107 13.01 -17.02 -13.89
CA ILE A 107 14.32 -16.99 -14.56
C ILE A 107 15.24 -18.10 -14.01
N HIS A 108 14.99 -18.54 -12.78
CA HIS A 108 15.64 -19.72 -12.21
C HIS A 108 15.03 -21.01 -12.83
N PRO A 109 15.84 -21.98 -13.29
CA PRO A 109 17.30 -22.05 -13.15
C PRO A 109 18.10 -21.37 -14.27
N MET A 110 19.16 -20.68 -13.89
CA MET A 110 20.13 -20.02 -14.79
C MET A 110 21.32 -20.93 -15.16
N THR A 111 21.11 -22.25 -15.20
CA THR A 111 22.15 -23.23 -15.55
C THR A 111 22.62 -23.08 -16.99
N TRP A 112 21.77 -22.54 -17.87
CA TRP A 112 22.12 -22.16 -19.24
C TRP A 112 23.20 -21.06 -19.32
N LEU A 113 23.40 -20.30 -18.25
CA LEU A 113 24.49 -19.32 -18.10
C LEU A 113 25.70 -19.90 -17.34
N GLY A 114 25.72 -21.20 -17.07
CA GLY A 114 26.78 -21.84 -16.28
C GLY A 114 26.70 -21.58 -14.77
N VAL A 115 25.61 -20.97 -14.29
CA VAL A 115 25.41 -20.69 -12.86
C VAL A 115 24.84 -21.94 -12.16
N PRO A 116 25.46 -22.44 -11.08
CA PRO A 116 24.91 -23.57 -10.32
C PRO A 116 23.53 -23.25 -9.74
N TRP A 117 22.74 -24.29 -9.46
CA TRP A 117 21.34 -24.15 -9.06
C TRP A 117 21.11 -23.24 -7.84
N TRP A 118 21.86 -23.45 -6.76
CA TRP A 118 21.74 -22.68 -5.51
C TRP A 118 22.08 -21.19 -5.65
N PRO A 119 23.25 -20.81 -6.22
CA PRO A 119 23.53 -19.41 -6.56
C PRO A 119 22.46 -18.80 -7.47
N SER A 120 21.94 -19.56 -8.44
CA SER A 120 20.90 -19.05 -9.33
C SER A 120 19.61 -18.69 -8.59
N LEU A 121 19.18 -19.53 -7.64
CA LEU A 121 18.02 -19.23 -6.80
C LEU A 121 18.26 -18.00 -5.93
N ALA A 122 19.45 -17.87 -5.34
CA ALA A 122 19.83 -16.72 -4.52
C ALA A 122 19.79 -15.40 -5.32
N ILE A 123 20.29 -15.41 -6.55
CA ILE A 123 20.24 -14.24 -7.44
C ILE A 123 18.80 -13.88 -7.79
N ALA A 124 17.97 -14.87 -8.18
CA ALA A 124 16.57 -14.62 -8.53
C ALA A 124 15.77 -14.04 -7.35
N LEU A 125 15.94 -14.63 -6.15
CA LEU A 125 15.32 -14.13 -4.92
C LEU A 125 15.79 -12.73 -4.56
N PHE A 126 17.10 -12.46 -4.66
CA PHE A 126 17.66 -11.15 -4.38
C PHE A 126 17.09 -10.09 -5.31
N CYS A 127 17.11 -10.32 -6.63
CA CYS A 127 16.58 -9.39 -7.62
C CYS A 127 15.07 -9.14 -7.39
N TRP A 128 14.30 -10.22 -7.19
CA TRP A 128 12.87 -10.11 -6.92
C TRP A 128 12.58 -9.29 -5.65
N ALA A 129 13.24 -9.62 -4.55
CA ALA A 129 13.06 -8.92 -3.28
C ALA A 129 13.51 -7.46 -3.37
N PHE A 130 14.66 -7.19 -3.97
CA PHE A 130 15.21 -5.84 -4.11
C PHE A 130 14.28 -4.93 -4.92
N ILE A 131 13.82 -5.37 -6.09
CA ILE A 131 12.93 -4.55 -6.93
C ILE A 131 11.55 -4.39 -6.27
N THR A 132 11.05 -5.43 -5.58
CA THR A 132 9.80 -5.34 -4.81
C THR A 132 9.89 -4.30 -3.70
N LEU A 133 10.97 -4.33 -2.91
CA LEU A 133 11.20 -3.36 -1.83
C LEU A 133 11.42 -1.95 -2.38
N TRP A 134 12.12 -1.82 -3.50
CA TRP A 134 12.30 -0.54 -4.18
C TRP A 134 10.95 0.04 -4.64
N GLY A 135 10.10 -0.77 -5.27
CA GLY A 135 8.74 -0.36 -5.64
C GLY A 135 7.91 0.05 -4.43
N ALA A 136 7.95 -0.73 -3.34
CA ALA A 136 7.26 -0.40 -2.10
C ALA A 136 7.76 0.91 -1.48
N ALA A 137 9.07 1.20 -1.55
CA ALA A 137 9.64 2.46 -1.09
C ALA A 137 9.12 3.64 -1.93
N LEU A 138 9.01 3.52 -3.25
CA LEU A 138 8.43 4.56 -4.11
C LEU A 138 6.97 4.84 -3.75
N VAL A 139 6.17 3.80 -3.45
CA VAL A 139 4.79 3.98 -2.99
C VAL A 139 4.73 4.67 -1.62
N ALA A 140 5.66 4.39 -0.72
CA ALA A 140 5.72 5.06 0.59
C ALA A 140 6.14 6.53 0.50
N VAL A 141 6.89 6.90 -0.54
CA VAL A 141 7.30 8.29 -0.82
C VAL A 141 6.18 9.08 -1.50
N TRP A 142 5.32 8.42 -2.28
CA TRP A 142 4.18 8.99 -2.99
C TRP A 142 3.04 9.41 -2.04
#